data_AF-A0A7C6P9Q0-F1
#
_entry.id   AF-A0A7C6P9Q0-F1
#
_cell.length_a   1.000
_cell.length_b   1.000
_cell.length_c   1.000
_cell.angle_alpha   90.00
_cell.angle_beta   90.00
_cell.angle_gamma   90.00
#
_symmetry.space_group_name_H-M   'P 1'
#
loop_
_entity.id
_entity.type
_entity.pdbx_description
1 polymer ?
#
loop_
_entity_poly.entity_id
_entity_poly.type
_entity_poly.pdbx_seq_one_letter_code
_entity_poly.pdbx_strand_id
1 'polypeptide(L)'
;MINEVSKRIRALPKEVLAKFINLPVADQKILNLLGIMMTDRLFFEYMYDVYREKLIIGNLEFDNMDTRIFLENKSEQSEKVAGAYRTYLKEANLIVEDGDSTTVRKIILDIDLENKMRDKDLHPHLRVFLGE
;
A
#
# COMPACT_ATOMS: atom_id res chain seq x y z
N MET A 1 6.29 -5.24 18.61
CA MET A 1 6.24 -5.95 17.32
C MET A 1 5.01 -6.85 17.21
N ILE A 2 4.75 -7.78 18.14
CA ILE A 2 3.55 -8.66 18.13
C ILE A 2 2.23 -7.86 18.15
N ASN A 3 2.19 -6.74 18.88
CA ASN A 3 0.99 -5.90 18.99
C ASN A 3 0.58 -5.26 17.65
N GLU A 4 1.54 -4.83 16.83
CA GLU A 4 1.24 -4.18 15.54
C GLU A 4 0.76 -5.18 14.48
N VAL A 5 1.31 -6.38 14.46
CA VAL A 5 0.78 -7.47 13.63
C VAL A 5 -0.65 -7.82 14.06
N SER A 6 -0.88 -7.95 15.38
CA SER A 6 -2.21 -8.27 15.91
C SER A 6 -3.25 -7.18 15.62
N LYS A 7 -2.87 -5.90 15.68
CA LYS A 7 -3.75 -4.78 15.31
C LYS A 7 -4.19 -4.87 13.86
N ARG A 8 -3.25 -5.11 12.93
CA ARG A 8 -3.54 -5.23 11.49
C ARG A 8 -4.46 -6.41 11.19
N ILE A 9 -4.21 -7.56 11.82
CA ILE A 9 -5.08 -8.74 11.71
C ILE A 9 -6.50 -8.44 12.19
N ARG A 10 -6.66 -7.69 13.30
CA ARG A 10 -7.98 -7.32 13.83
C ARG A 10 -8.71 -6.28 12.97
N ALA A 11 -7.98 -5.43 12.27
CA ALA A 11 -8.55 -4.41 11.39
C ALA A 11 -9.09 -5.01 10.08
N LEU A 12 -8.43 -6.04 9.55
CA LEU A 12 -8.84 -6.69 8.31
C LEU A 12 -10.18 -7.45 8.45
N PRO A 13 -11.09 -7.36 7.47
CA PRO A 13 -12.31 -8.17 7.47
C PRO A 13 -11.99 -9.67 7.50
N LYS A 14 -12.72 -10.42 8.33
CA LYS A 14 -12.48 -11.87 8.53
C LYS A 14 -12.50 -12.66 7.22
N GLU A 15 -13.38 -12.29 6.31
CA GLU A 15 -13.55 -12.96 5.02
C GLU A 15 -12.35 -12.75 4.08
N VAL A 16 -11.70 -11.58 4.16
CA VAL A 16 -10.45 -11.28 3.44
C VAL A 16 -9.28 -12.00 4.09
N LEU A 17 -9.19 -11.96 5.43
CA LEU A 17 -8.13 -12.63 6.19
C LEU A 17 -8.16 -14.15 5.99
N ALA A 18 -9.35 -14.77 5.90
CA ALA A 18 -9.50 -16.21 5.70
C ALA A 18 -8.86 -16.72 4.39
N LYS A 19 -8.68 -15.85 3.38
CA LYS A 19 -8.02 -16.21 2.12
C LYS A 19 -6.49 -16.19 2.21
N PHE A 20 -5.90 -15.56 3.23
CA PHE A 20 -4.46 -15.27 3.31
C PHE A 20 -3.57 -16.49 3.00
N ILE A 21 -3.85 -17.65 3.61
CA ILE A 21 -3.02 -18.87 3.47
C ILE A 21 -3.06 -19.44 2.03
N ASN A 22 -4.15 -19.20 1.30
CA ASN A 22 -4.36 -19.76 -0.04
C ASN A 22 -3.97 -18.78 -1.16
N LEU A 23 -3.65 -17.53 -0.81
CA LEU A 23 -3.26 -16.51 -1.78
C LEU A 23 -1.79 -16.65 -2.19
N PRO A 24 -1.44 -16.26 -3.43
CA PRO A 24 -0.04 -16.06 -3.83
C PRO A 24 0.69 -15.11 -2.88
N VAL A 25 2.02 -15.26 -2.78
CA VAL A 25 2.86 -14.41 -1.91
C VAL A 25 2.72 -12.92 -2.25
N ALA A 26 2.51 -12.58 -3.53
CA ALA A 26 2.25 -11.21 -3.95
C ALA A 26 0.99 -10.65 -3.27
N ASP A 27 -0.15 -11.34 -3.36
CA ASP A 27 -1.41 -10.93 -2.75
C ASP A 27 -1.35 -10.94 -1.21
N GLN A 28 -0.62 -11.87 -0.60
CA GLN A 28 -0.38 -11.85 0.86
C GLN A 28 0.34 -10.58 1.31
N LYS A 29 1.32 -10.11 0.54
CA LYS A 29 2.01 -8.84 0.81
C LYS A 29 1.06 -7.65 0.67
N ILE A 30 0.16 -7.68 -0.30
CA ILE A 30 -0.88 -6.66 -0.47
C ILE A 30 -1.86 -6.67 0.70
N LEU A 31 -2.29 -7.84 1.20
CA LEU A 31 -3.12 -7.93 2.40
C LEU A 31 -2.43 -7.37 3.65
N ASN A 32 -1.12 -7.63 3.80
CA ASN A 32 -0.35 -7.03 4.88
C ASN A 32 -0.32 -5.49 4.75
N LEU A 33 -0.18 -4.96 3.54
CA LEU A 33 -0.19 -3.53 3.25
C LEU A 33 -1.57 -2.90 3.50
N LEU A 34 -2.64 -3.59 3.10
CA LEU A 34 -4.02 -3.23 3.42
C LEU A 34 -4.20 -3.11 4.94
N GLY A 35 -3.70 -4.07 5.71
CA GLY A 35 -3.73 -4.00 7.18
C GLY A 35 -3.01 -2.77 7.72
N ILE A 36 -1.87 -2.37 7.13
CA ILE A 36 -1.18 -1.13 7.49
C ILE A 36 -2.08 0.07 7.18
N MET A 37 -2.62 0.20 5.97
CA MET A 37 -3.52 1.30 5.61
C MET A 37 -4.75 1.40 6.52
N MET A 38 -5.31 0.27 6.96
CA MET A 38 -6.47 0.25 7.86
C MET A 38 -6.14 0.65 9.30
N THR A 39 -4.86 0.66 9.68
CA THR A 39 -4.42 0.98 11.07
C THR A 39 -3.58 2.25 11.15
N ASP A 40 -3.04 2.71 10.04
CA ASP A 40 -2.24 3.92 9.89
C ASP A 40 -2.88 4.81 8.81
N ARG A 41 -3.62 5.82 9.27
CA ARG A 41 -4.31 6.78 8.41
C ARG A 41 -3.33 7.60 7.55
N LEU A 42 -2.18 7.99 8.10
CA LEU A 42 -1.20 8.77 7.35
C LEU A 42 -0.63 7.94 6.20
N PHE A 43 -0.42 6.64 6.44
CA PHE A 43 0.01 5.73 5.38
C PHE A 43 -1.07 5.49 4.32
N PHE A 44 -2.35 5.39 4.71
CA PHE A 44 -3.44 5.32 3.73
C PHE A 44 -3.50 6.57 2.85
N GLU A 45 -3.42 7.76 3.45
CA GLU A 45 -3.38 9.03 2.70
C GLU A 45 -2.16 9.08 1.77
N TYR A 46 -0.99 8.62 2.23
CA TYR A 46 0.21 8.51 1.40
C TYR A 46 0.01 7.60 0.18
N MET A 47 -0.56 6.43 0.39
CA MET A 47 -0.87 5.50 -0.70
C MET A 47 -1.88 6.08 -1.69
N TYR A 48 -2.86 6.83 -1.19
CA TYR A 48 -3.92 7.44 -2.00
C TYR A 48 -3.44 8.66 -2.81
N ASP A 49 -2.59 9.50 -2.21
CA ASP A 49 -2.14 10.75 -2.80
C ASP A 49 -0.89 10.53 -3.65
N VAL A 50 0.01 9.60 -3.28
CA VAL A 50 1.29 9.42 -4.00
C VAL A 50 1.25 8.22 -4.93
N TYR A 51 1.07 7.01 -4.40
CA TYR A 51 1.16 5.78 -5.20
C TYR A 51 0.04 5.70 -6.24
N ARG A 52 -1.22 5.90 -5.83
CA ARG A 52 -2.38 5.86 -6.73
C ARG A 52 -2.31 6.94 -7.80
N GLU A 53 -1.87 8.15 -7.46
CA GLU A 53 -1.74 9.25 -8.42
C GLU A 53 -0.74 8.92 -9.54
N LYS A 54 0.42 8.33 -9.21
CA LYS A 54 1.40 7.86 -10.20
C LYS A 54 0.79 6.87 -11.20
N LEU A 55 -0.06 5.94 -10.72
CA LEU A 55 -0.78 5.00 -11.58
C LEU A 55 -1.78 5.70 -12.51
N ILE A 56 -2.51 6.70 -12.00
CA ILE A 56 -3.51 7.46 -12.77
C ILE A 56 -2.86 8.31 -13.85
N ILE A 57 -1.78 9.01 -13.51
CA ILE A 57 -1.04 9.88 -14.43
C ILE A 57 -0.28 9.03 -15.47
N GLY A 58 0.12 7.81 -15.09
CA GLY A 58 0.96 6.94 -15.91
C GLY A 58 2.45 7.30 -15.86
N ASN A 59 2.84 8.31 -15.08
CA ASN A 59 4.24 8.55 -14.76
C ASN A 59 4.65 7.59 -13.63
N LEU A 60 5.27 6.48 -14.01
CA LEU A 60 5.67 5.43 -13.08
C LEU A 60 7.04 5.68 -12.44
N GLU A 61 7.70 6.80 -12.70
CA GLU A 61 8.93 7.16 -12.00
C GLU A 61 8.62 7.55 -10.54
N PHE A 62 9.34 6.94 -9.60
CA PHE A 62 9.20 7.17 -8.17
C PHE A 62 10.45 7.86 -7.62
N ASP A 63 10.32 9.13 -7.23
CA ASP A 63 11.40 9.90 -6.62
C ASP A 63 11.24 9.90 -5.09
N ASN A 64 12.36 9.94 -4.37
CA ASN A 64 12.34 10.19 -2.93
C ASN A 64 11.64 11.52 -2.56
N MET A 65 11.67 12.51 -3.46
CA MET A 65 10.92 13.76 -3.33
C MET A 65 9.41 13.55 -3.24
N ASP A 66 8.85 12.53 -3.90
CA ASP A 66 7.41 12.24 -3.82
C ASP A 66 6.98 11.97 -2.38
N THR A 67 7.80 11.20 -1.64
CA THR A 67 7.55 10.92 -0.21
C THR A 67 7.77 12.15 0.66
N ARG A 68 8.83 12.92 0.40
CA ARG A 68 9.16 14.11 1.20
C ARG A 68 8.07 15.17 1.09
N ILE A 69 7.63 15.49 -0.13
CA ILE A 69 6.59 16.49 -0.39
C ILE A 69 5.29 16.10 0.34
N PHE A 70 4.89 14.83 0.27
CA PHE A 70 3.71 14.36 1.00
C PHE A 70 3.84 14.60 2.51
N LEU A 71 4.94 14.18 3.12
CA LEU A 71 5.12 14.28 4.58
C LEU A 71 5.23 15.74 5.04
N GLU A 72 5.95 16.57 4.29
CA GLU A 72 6.04 18.02 4.55
C GLU A 72 4.67 18.68 4.53
N ASN A 73 3.82 18.35 3.54
CA ASN A 73 2.43 18.83 3.46
C ASN A 73 1.57 18.38 4.65
N LYS A 74 1.94 17.28 5.32
CA LYS A 74 1.27 16.75 6.51
C LYS A 74 1.93 17.23 7.82
N SER A 75 2.90 18.14 7.74
CA SER A 75 3.71 18.60 8.88
C SER A 75 4.45 17.46 9.61
N GLU A 76 4.70 16.35 8.91
CA GLU A 76 5.48 15.21 9.39
C GLU A 76 6.92 15.34 8.88
N GLN A 77 7.90 15.38 9.78
CA GLN A 77 9.32 15.63 9.46
C GLN A 77 10.22 14.43 9.77
N SER A 78 9.64 13.29 10.10
CA SER A 78 10.39 12.09 10.46
C SER A 78 10.94 11.37 9.24
N GLU A 79 12.24 11.49 9.01
CA GLU A 79 12.99 10.68 8.04
C GLU A 79 12.80 9.16 8.26
N LYS A 80 12.56 8.77 9.52
CA LYS A 80 12.25 7.36 9.86
C LYS A 80 10.91 6.92 9.28
N VAL A 81 9.90 7.80 9.28
CA VAL A 81 8.58 7.53 8.67
C VAL A 81 8.72 7.44 7.15
N ALA A 82 9.45 8.38 6.54
CA ALA A 82 9.75 8.36 5.10
C ALA A 82 10.41 7.03 4.68
N GLY A 83 11.45 6.61 5.39
CA GLY A 83 12.13 5.34 5.15
C GLY A 83 11.24 4.12 5.35
N ALA A 84 10.35 4.13 6.35
CA ALA A 84 9.40 3.05 6.59
C ALA A 84 8.40 2.92 5.44
N TYR A 85 7.85 4.02 4.92
CA TYR A 85 6.89 3.99 3.81
C TYR A 85 7.50 3.42 2.54
N ARG A 86 8.71 3.87 2.20
CA ARG A 86 9.48 3.34 1.07
C ARG A 86 9.77 1.84 1.23
N THR A 87 10.11 1.41 2.45
CA THR A 87 10.30 -0.01 2.76
C THR A 87 9.01 -0.80 2.54
N TYR A 88 7.86 -0.31 2.99
CA TYR A 88 6.57 -1.00 2.80
C TYR A 88 6.22 -1.16 1.31
N LEU A 89 6.42 -0.12 0.50
CA LEU A 89 6.22 -0.19 -0.94
C LEU A 89 7.15 -1.21 -1.60
N LYS A 90 8.44 -1.18 -1.25
CA LYS A 90 9.45 -2.10 -1.81
C LYS A 90 9.15 -3.55 -1.44
N GLU A 91 8.87 -3.82 -0.17
CA GLU A 91 8.54 -5.16 0.31
C GLU A 91 7.25 -5.70 -0.32
N ALA A 92 6.28 -4.84 -0.62
CA ALA A 92 5.06 -5.19 -1.33
C ALA A 92 5.23 -5.26 -2.86
N ASN A 93 6.44 -5.06 -3.39
CA ASN A 93 6.75 -5.00 -4.82
C ASN A 93 5.96 -3.92 -5.59
N LEU A 94 5.55 -2.84 -4.90
CA LEU A 94 4.87 -1.70 -5.50
C LEU A 94 5.86 -0.71 -6.14
N ILE A 95 7.10 -0.74 -5.68
CA ILE A 95 8.22 -0.05 -6.32
C ILE A 95 9.35 -1.05 -6.55
N VAL A 96 10.09 -0.86 -7.64
CA VAL A 96 11.28 -1.64 -7.98
C VAL A 96 12.42 -0.68 -8.25
N GLU A 97 13.57 -0.96 -7.64
CA GLU A 97 14.82 -0.24 -7.88
C GLU A 97 15.61 -0.95 -8.98
N ASP A 98 16.02 -0.19 -9.99
CA ASP A 98 16.93 -0.63 -11.05
C ASP A 98 18.01 0.43 -11.25
N GLY A 99 19.22 0.13 -10.75
CA GLY A 99 20.30 1.10 -10.64
C GLY A 99 19.90 2.33 -9.82
N ASP A 100 20.00 3.51 -10.43
CA ASP A 100 19.64 4.78 -9.81
C ASP A 100 18.14 5.13 -9.98
N SER A 101 17.38 4.32 -10.71
CA SER A 101 15.96 4.56 -10.97
C SER A 101 15.07 3.73 -10.04
N THR A 102 13.94 4.29 -9.61
CA THR A 102 12.89 3.55 -8.92
C THR A 102 11.58 3.69 -9.70
N THR A 103 10.94 2.57 -10.01
CA THR A 103 9.72 2.54 -10.82
C THR A 103 8.54 1.96 -10.03
N VAL A 104 7.40 2.64 -10.06
CA VAL A 104 6.10 2.17 -9.56
C VAL A 104 5.59 1.04 -10.45
N ARG A 105 5.08 -0.02 -9.84
CA ARG A 105 4.39 -1.10 -10.55
C ARG A 105 2.93 -1.19 -10.16
N LYS A 106 2.06 -1.32 -11.16
CA LYS A 106 0.69 -1.77 -10.95
C LYS A 106 0.68 -3.22 -10.48
N ILE A 107 -0.18 -3.52 -9.51
CA ILE A 107 -0.34 -4.89 -9.01
C ILE A 107 -1.31 -5.70 -9.85
N ILE A 108 -1.17 -7.02 -9.78
CA ILE A 108 -2.16 -7.98 -10.24
C ILE A 108 -2.71 -8.63 -8.98
N LEU A 109 -4.02 -8.51 -8.78
CA LEU A 109 -4.71 -9.11 -7.64
C LEU A 109 -5.36 -10.43 -8.03
N ASP A 110 -5.37 -11.39 -7.11
CA ASP A 110 -6.29 -12.52 -7.19
C ASP A 110 -7.74 -12.04 -7.36
N ILE A 111 -8.46 -12.64 -8.31
CA ILE A 111 -9.80 -12.17 -8.71
C ILE A 111 -10.81 -12.27 -7.56
N ASP A 112 -10.71 -13.29 -6.71
CA ASP A 112 -11.61 -13.41 -5.58
C ASP A 112 -11.30 -12.37 -4.51
N LEU A 113 -10.01 -12.09 -4.29
CA LEU A 113 -9.59 -11.03 -3.38
C LEU A 113 -10.09 -9.67 -3.87
N GLU A 114 -9.89 -9.36 -5.15
CA GLU A 114 -10.38 -8.12 -5.74
C GLU A 114 -11.90 -7.97 -5.59
N ASN A 115 -12.67 -9.00 -5.97
CA ASN A 115 -14.11 -9.01 -5.83
C ASN A 115 -14.55 -8.77 -4.39
N LYS A 116 -13.82 -9.34 -3.42
CA LYS A 116 -14.13 -9.13 -2.01
C LYS A 116 -13.81 -7.72 -1.53
N MET A 117 -12.79 -7.10 -2.09
CA MET A 117 -12.42 -5.71 -1.80
C MET A 117 -13.35 -4.69 -2.48
N ARG A 118 -14.21 -5.11 -3.43
CA ARG A 118 -15.24 -4.23 -4.03
C ARG A 118 -16.40 -3.92 -3.08
N ASP A 119 -16.50 -4.60 -1.93
CA ASP A 119 -17.42 -4.25 -0.86
C ASP A 119 -17.17 -2.80 -0.37
N LYS A 120 -18.23 -2.10 0.04
CA LYS A 120 -18.21 -0.64 0.31
C LYS A 120 -17.07 -0.17 1.23
N ASP A 121 -16.72 -0.97 2.23
CA ASP A 121 -15.73 -0.60 3.24
C ASP A 121 -14.28 -0.67 2.72
N LEU A 122 -14.01 -1.58 1.78
CA LEU A 122 -12.67 -1.78 1.23
C LEU A 122 -12.48 -1.08 -0.12
N HIS A 123 -13.56 -0.64 -0.76
CA HIS A 123 -13.51 0.02 -2.06
C HIS A 123 -12.51 1.20 -2.13
N PRO A 124 -12.40 2.10 -1.12
CA PRO A 124 -11.37 3.15 -1.15
C PRO A 124 -9.94 2.62 -1.16
N HIS A 125 -9.68 1.50 -0.48
CA HIS A 125 -8.38 0.84 -0.45
C HIS A 125 -8.11 0.09 -1.75
N LEU A 126 -9.13 -0.50 -2.36
CA LEU A 126 -9.00 -1.16 -3.66
C LEU A 126 -8.59 -0.16 -4.74
N ARG A 127 -9.23 1.02 -4.75
CA ARG A 127 -8.93 2.10 -5.71
C ARG A 127 -7.48 2.54 -5.71
N VAL A 128 -6.83 2.55 -4.54
CA VAL A 128 -5.39 2.79 -4.41
C VAL A 128 -4.60 1.82 -5.27
N PHE A 129 -4.91 0.53 -5.16
CA PHE A 129 -4.18 -0.53 -5.86
C PHE A 129 -4.43 -0.56 -7.36
N LEU A 130 -5.66 -0.26 -7.77
CA LEU A 130 -6.07 -0.29 -9.17
C LEU A 130 -5.67 0.98 -9.95
N GLY A 131 -5.43 2.09 -9.24
CA GLY A 131 -5.23 3.40 -9.85
C GLY A 131 -6.54 3.99 -10.37
N GLU A 132 -7.63 3.88 -9.61
CA GLU A 132 -8.99 4.33 -9.96
C GLU A 132 -9.46 5.46 -9.05
#